data_AF-A0A430QY00-F1
#
_entry.id   AF-A0A430QY00-F1
#
_cell.length_a   1.000
_cell.length_b   1.000
_cell.length_c   1.000
_cell.angle_alpha   90.00
_cell.angle_beta   90.00
_cell.angle_gamma   90.00
#
_symmetry.space_group_name_H-M   'P 1'
#
loop_
_entity.id
_entity.type
_entity.pdbx_description
1 polymer ?
#
loop_
_entity_poly.entity_id
_entity_poly.type
_entity_poly.pdbx_seq_one_letter_code
_entity_poly.pdbx_strand_id
1 'polypeptide(L)'
;MVQVKEVMTSAPVTIRPWASVREAANLMAQHRIGSLPVLEDGTLVGVIISRDLRGVHPNRVVMDVLRGPPIFISPKASLLEAQALMQEKGVERLLVVEEGRLLGILTKRALAFALGQGFDPLTGLPRADFLRSHLERLMDKGIDPTLVFVDLDDFGLLNKQLGHTAGDQALKEVASRLSAFARKHRGEAFRYAGDEFALVFPRPRARVLPHLPELLKLPLRVGEKRLGLSLGVAGGRRRKKRPGSSRATADDLIRLASLASTLAKGRPEKMALGEEVNLPNTRALEAESFPGSGR
;
A
#
# COMPACT_ATOMS: atom_id res chain seq x y z
N MET A 1 -0.88 -7.13 5.35
CA MET A 1 -1.65 -5.88 5.12
C MET A 1 -1.93 -5.32 6.50
N VAL A 2 -1.51 -4.09 6.79
CA VAL A 2 -1.74 -3.48 8.10
C VAL A 2 -3.24 -3.53 8.40
N GLN A 3 -3.59 -4.16 9.51
CA GLN A 3 -4.96 -4.33 9.96
C GLN A 3 -5.35 -3.18 10.88
N VAL A 4 -6.65 -2.94 11.01
CA VAL A 4 -7.21 -1.94 11.92
C VAL A 4 -6.67 -2.11 13.35
N LYS A 5 -6.53 -3.35 13.83
CA LYS A 5 -6.00 -3.63 15.18
C LYS A 5 -4.58 -3.11 15.45
N GLU A 6 -3.80 -2.89 14.40
CA GLU A 6 -2.41 -2.42 14.50
C GLU A 6 -2.34 -0.88 14.59
N VAL A 7 -3.43 -0.19 14.24
CA VAL A 7 -3.51 1.28 14.18
C VAL A 7 -4.48 1.87 15.21
N MET A 8 -5.47 1.09 15.63
CA MET A 8 -6.48 1.54 16.60
C MET A 8 -5.86 1.94 17.94
N THR A 9 -6.55 2.82 18.65
CA THR A 9 -6.31 2.99 20.08
C THR A 9 -7.03 1.86 20.82
N SER A 10 -6.27 0.94 21.39
CA SER A 10 -6.78 -0.14 22.24
C SER A 10 -7.25 0.39 23.60
N ALA A 11 -8.19 -0.33 24.23
CA ALA A 11 -8.70 -0.02 25.56
C ALA A 11 -9.13 1.45 25.72
N PRO A 12 -10.10 1.92 24.91
CA PRO A 12 -10.51 3.31 24.92
C PRO A 12 -11.16 3.67 26.26
N VAL A 13 -10.96 4.92 26.69
CA VAL A 13 -11.71 5.48 27.82
C VAL A 13 -13.18 5.50 27.45
N THR A 14 -14.02 4.96 28.33
CA THR A 14 -15.45 4.78 28.11
C THR A 14 -16.26 5.52 29.16
N ILE A 15 -17.57 5.64 28.93
CA ILE A 15 -18.49 6.29 29.86
C ILE A 15 -19.80 5.51 29.94
N ARG A 16 -20.49 5.58 31.09
CA ARG A 16 -21.82 4.99 31.26
C ARG A 16 -22.91 5.88 30.65
N PRO A 17 -24.02 5.33 30.15
CA PRO A 17 -25.10 6.12 29.54
C PRO A 17 -25.76 7.10 30.52
N TRP A 18 -25.75 6.79 31.82
CA TRP A 18 -26.37 7.58 32.88
C TRP A 18 -25.45 8.67 33.45
N ALA A 19 -24.19 8.69 33.02
CA ALA A 19 -23.23 9.73 33.41
C ALA A 19 -23.68 11.09 32.90
N SER A 20 -23.23 12.15 33.55
CA SER A 20 -23.57 13.51 33.14
C SER A 20 -22.74 13.96 31.92
N VAL A 21 -23.29 14.88 31.13
CA VAL A 21 -22.57 15.58 30.05
C VAL A 21 -21.31 16.27 30.58
N ARG A 22 -21.35 16.79 31.82
CA ARG A 22 -20.18 17.37 32.50
C ARG A 22 -19.08 16.34 32.70
N GLU A 23 -19.41 15.15 33.19
CA GLU A 23 -18.44 14.06 33.36
C GLU A 23 -17.83 13.65 32.02
N ALA A 24 -18.66 13.54 30.98
CA ALA A 24 -18.19 13.26 29.63
C ALA A 24 -17.18 14.31 29.13
N ALA A 25 -17.51 15.59 29.28
CA ALA A 25 -16.64 16.69 28.87
C ALA A 25 -15.31 16.69 29.67
N ASN A 26 -15.38 16.43 30.97
CA ASN A 26 -14.21 16.34 31.84
C ASN A 26 -13.29 15.18 31.45
N LEU A 27 -13.85 13.98 31.21
CA LEU A 27 -13.09 12.82 30.74
C LEU A 27 -12.42 13.10 29.40
N MET A 28 -13.14 13.71 28.45
CA MET A 28 -12.58 14.11 27.16
C MET A 28 -11.41 15.08 27.33
N ALA A 29 -11.54 16.09 28.18
CA ALA A 29 -10.49 17.06 28.44
C ALA A 29 -9.27 16.44 29.13
N GLN A 30 -9.50 15.68 30.20
CA GLN A 30 -8.46 15.02 31.01
C GLN A 30 -7.62 14.06 30.16
N HIS A 31 -8.27 13.24 29.34
CA HIS A 31 -7.59 12.26 28.49
C HIS A 31 -7.18 12.83 27.12
N ARG A 32 -7.46 14.11 26.84
CA ARG A 32 -7.22 14.78 25.55
C ARG A 32 -7.81 14.01 24.36
N ILE A 33 -9.00 13.46 24.54
CA ILE A 33 -9.74 12.70 23.52
C ILE A 33 -11.01 13.44 23.12
N GLY A 34 -11.41 13.29 21.86
CA GLY A 34 -12.60 13.97 21.32
C GLY A 34 -13.87 13.12 21.30
N SER A 35 -13.82 11.91 21.85
CA SER A 35 -14.92 10.94 21.79
C SER A 35 -14.84 9.91 22.90
N LEU A 36 -16.00 9.45 23.37
CA LEU A 36 -16.14 8.40 24.37
C LEU A 36 -17.13 7.35 23.85
N PRO A 37 -16.74 6.06 23.73
CA PRO A 37 -17.68 4.97 23.62
C PRO A 37 -18.53 4.89 24.89
N VAL A 38 -19.83 4.68 24.71
CA VAL A 38 -20.79 4.57 25.79
C VAL A 38 -21.06 3.09 26.03
N LEU A 39 -20.74 2.62 27.23
CA LEU A 39 -20.91 1.22 27.65
C LEU A 39 -21.95 1.13 28.77
N GLU A 40 -22.91 0.23 28.60
CA GLU A 40 -23.87 -0.17 29.61
C GLU A 40 -23.60 -1.63 29.98
N ASP A 41 -23.13 -1.85 31.21
CA ASP A 41 -22.84 -3.19 31.75
C ASP A 41 -21.97 -4.06 30.79
N GLY A 42 -20.99 -3.40 30.15
CA GLY A 42 -20.06 -4.02 29.20
C GLY A 42 -20.58 -4.07 27.76
N THR A 43 -21.84 -3.71 27.52
CA THR A 43 -22.46 -3.65 26.18
C THR A 43 -22.29 -2.27 25.57
N LEU A 44 -21.85 -2.22 24.32
CA LEU A 44 -21.64 -0.97 23.60
C LEU A 44 -22.96 -0.41 23.07
N VAL A 45 -23.43 0.67 23.68
CA VAL A 45 -24.71 1.31 23.34
C VAL A 45 -24.56 2.50 22.40
N GLY A 46 -23.35 3.08 22.29
CA GLY A 46 -23.10 4.16 21.35
C GLY A 46 -21.74 4.82 21.48
N VAL A 47 -21.60 6.00 20.87
CA VAL A 47 -20.44 6.86 20.99
C VAL A 47 -20.90 8.30 21.02
N ILE A 48 -20.30 9.10 21.91
CA ILE A 48 -20.48 10.55 21.95
C ILE A 48 -19.19 11.23 21.50
N ILE A 49 -19.32 12.33 20.76
CA ILE A 49 -18.19 13.19 20.38
C ILE A 49 -18.31 14.56 21.05
N SER A 50 -17.18 15.26 21.19
CA SER A 50 -17.15 16.58 21.86
C SER A 50 -18.07 17.62 21.23
N ARG A 51 -18.41 17.46 19.94
CA ARG A 51 -19.39 18.31 19.24
C ARG A 51 -20.82 18.09 19.72
N ASP A 52 -21.18 16.86 20.11
CA ASP A 52 -22.53 16.52 20.58
C ASP A 52 -22.84 17.18 21.93
N LEU A 53 -21.81 17.43 22.73
CA LEU A 53 -21.93 18.02 24.06
C LEU A 53 -22.11 19.55 24.03
N ARG A 54 -21.86 20.20 22.88
CA ARG A 54 -21.89 21.66 22.79
C ARG A 54 -23.31 22.20 22.93
N GLY A 55 -23.49 23.15 23.85
CA GLY A 55 -24.79 23.77 24.13
C GLY A 55 -25.76 22.85 24.88
N VAL A 56 -25.33 21.66 25.31
CA VAL A 56 -26.13 20.78 26.14
C VAL A 56 -25.94 21.12 27.62
N HIS A 57 -27.02 21.10 28.39
CA HIS A 57 -26.97 21.36 29.83
C HIS A 57 -26.05 20.34 30.54
N PRO A 58 -25.13 20.78 31.42
CA PRO A 58 -24.08 19.91 31.99
C PRO A 58 -24.60 18.75 32.84
N ASN A 59 -25.78 18.89 33.44
CA ASN A 59 -26.40 17.85 34.28
C ASN A 59 -27.29 16.88 33.47
N ARG A 60 -27.40 17.07 32.14
CA ARG A 60 -28.12 16.12 31.29
C ARG A 60 -27.34 14.81 31.18
N VAL A 61 -28.03 13.69 31.01
CA VAL A 61 -27.41 12.36 30.90
C VAL A 61 -26.87 12.11 29.49
N VAL A 62 -25.80 11.32 29.39
CA VAL A 62 -25.17 10.94 28.11
C VAL A 62 -26.16 10.25 27.17
N MET A 63 -27.04 9.39 27.68
CA MET A 63 -28.04 8.66 26.91
C MET A 63 -28.92 9.60 26.05
N ASP A 64 -29.27 10.77 26.58
CA ASP A 64 -30.10 11.76 25.90
C ASP A 64 -29.40 12.48 24.73
N VAL A 65 -28.08 12.38 24.69
CA VAL A 65 -27.22 13.11 23.74
C VAL A 65 -26.66 12.19 22.66
N LEU A 66 -26.82 10.87 22.82
CA LEU A 66 -26.42 9.87 21.82
C LEU A 66 -27.08 10.14 20.47
N ARG A 67 -26.28 10.02 19.40
CA ARG A 67 -26.73 10.26 18.03
C ARG A 67 -26.42 9.08 17.14
N GLY A 68 -27.46 8.57 16.49
CA GLY A 68 -27.36 7.53 15.48
C GLY A 68 -26.78 6.21 16.00
N PRO A 69 -26.80 5.16 15.17
CA PRO A 69 -26.13 3.92 15.51
C PRO A 69 -24.61 4.11 15.44
N PRO A 70 -23.83 3.54 16.38
CA PRO A 70 -22.39 3.47 16.26
C PRO A 70 -21.97 2.73 14.98
N ILE A 71 -20.91 3.22 14.32
CA ILE A 71 -20.34 2.56 13.15
C ILE A 71 -19.17 1.68 13.60
N PHE A 72 -19.26 0.40 13.25
CA PHE A 72 -18.31 -0.63 13.65
C PHE A 72 -17.38 -1.05 12.52
N ILE A 73 -16.20 -1.55 12.90
CA ILE A 73 -15.30 -2.24 12.00
C ILE A 73 -14.60 -3.41 12.71
N SER A 74 -14.32 -4.48 11.96
CA SER A 74 -13.55 -5.61 12.47
C SER A 74 -12.09 -5.22 12.72
N PRO A 75 -11.43 -5.72 13.80
CA PRO A 75 -9.99 -5.55 14.00
C PRO A 75 -9.15 -6.15 12.86
N LYS A 76 -9.70 -7.12 12.13
CA LYS A 76 -9.04 -7.82 11.02
C LYS A 76 -9.20 -7.10 9.67
N ALA A 77 -10.04 -6.06 9.61
CA ALA A 77 -10.23 -5.26 8.41
C ALA A 77 -8.94 -4.51 8.03
N SER A 78 -8.80 -4.20 6.76
CA SER A 78 -7.71 -3.39 6.22
C SER A 78 -7.95 -1.89 6.43
N LEU A 79 -6.86 -1.11 6.36
CA LEU A 79 -6.95 0.36 6.42
C LEU A 79 -7.72 0.96 5.24
N LEU A 80 -7.71 0.32 4.06
CA LEU A 80 -8.49 0.78 2.90
C LEU A 80 -9.99 0.57 3.11
N GLU A 81 -10.38 -0.58 3.67
CA GLU A 81 -11.78 -0.82 4.06
C GLU A 81 -12.24 0.19 5.12
N ALA A 82 -11.38 0.49 6.10
CA ALA A 82 -11.66 1.52 7.09
C ALA A 82 -11.83 2.92 6.46
N GLN A 83 -11.00 3.27 5.49
CA GLN A 83 -11.09 4.55 4.76
C GLN A 83 -12.39 4.64 3.96
N ALA A 84 -12.72 3.60 3.21
CA ALA A 84 -13.96 3.54 2.43
C ALA A 84 -15.18 3.67 3.33
N LEU A 85 -15.22 2.94 4.45
CA LEU A 85 -16.33 3.00 5.40
C LEU A 85 -16.48 4.39 6.05
N MET A 86 -15.37 5.04 6.44
CA MET A 86 -15.40 6.41 6.96
C MET A 86 -15.92 7.41 5.93
N GLN A 87 -15.53 7.28 4.66
CA GLN A 87 -16.01 8.13 3.57
C GLN A 87 -17.49 7.90 3.28
N GLU A 88 -17.92 6.65 3.13
CA GLU A 88 -19.29 6.27 2.83
C GLU A 88 -20.26 6.74 3.92
N LYS A 89 -19.89 6.55 5.19
CA LYS A 89 -20.75 6.94 6.34
C LYS A 89 -20.55 8.40 6.77
N GLY A 90 -19.58 9.12 6.21
CA GLY A 90 -19.27 10.49 6.60
C GLY A 90 -18.82 10.62 8.06
N VAL A 91 -18.20 9.58 8.62
CA VAL A 91 -17.77 9.54 10.04
C VAL A 91 -16.26 9.66 10.17
N GLU A 92 -15.81 10.27 11.26
CA GLU A 92 -14.38 10.44 11.55
C GLU A 92 -13.82 9.36 12.48
N ARG A 93 -14.68 8.46 12.96
CA ARG A 93 -14.33 7.46 13.97
C ARG A 93 -15.08 6.17 13.69
N LEU A 94 -14.38 5.06 13.85
CA LEU A 94 -14.94 3.72 13.80
C LEU A 94 -14.67 3.03 15.13
N LEU A 95 -15.69 2.39 15.70
CA LEU A 95 -15.53 1.54 16.86
C LEU A 95 -15.04 0.16 16.40
N VAL A 96 -13.92 -0.29 16.97
CA VAL A 96 -13.33 -1.57 16.60
C VAL A 96 -13.90 -2.64 17.51
N VAL A 97 -14.66 -3.56 16.93
CA VAL A 97 -15.44 -4.57 17.66
C VAL A 97 -15.15 -5.96 17.11
N GLU A 98 -15.00 -6.93 18.00
CA GLU A 98 -14.92 -8.37 17.68
C GLU A 98 -15.81 -9.13 18.65
N GLU A 99 -16.67 -10.01 18.13
CA GLU A 99 -17.58 -10.84 18.95
C GLU A 99 -18.39 -10.04 19.99
N GLY A 100 -18.88 -8.86 19.59
CA GLY A 100 -19.68 -7.97 20.44
C GLY A 100 -18.87 -7.18 21.49
N ARG A 101 -17.55 -7.37 21.58
CA ARG A 101 -16.67 -6.67 22.51
C ARG A 101 -15.98 -5.49 21.85
N LEU A 102 -16.01 -4.34 22.52
CA LEU A 102 -15.22 -3.17 22.12
C LEU A 102 -13.74 -3.42 22.40
N LEU A 103 -12.93 -3.47 21.34
CA LEU A 103 -11.48 -3.61 21.44
C LEU A 103 -10.75 -2.27 21.37
N GLY A 104 -11.29 -1.32 20.59
CA GLY A 104 -10.60 -0.08 20.30
C GLY A 104 -11.42 0.96 19.54
N ILE A 105 -10.78 2.08 19.24
CA ILE A 105 -11.31 3.12 18.35
C ILE A 105 -10.27 3.40 17.28
N LEU A 106 -10.71 3.46 16.02
CA LEU A 106 -9.92 3.97 14.91
C LEU A 106 -10.40 5.37 14.55
N THR A 107 -9.49 6.35 14.58
CA THR A 107 -9.80 7.74 14.19
C THR A 107 -9.33 8.02 12.77
N LYS A 108 -10.00 8.93 12.06
CA LYS A 108 -9.59 9.41 10.73
C LYS A 108 -8.16 9.95 10.74
N ARG A 109 -7.71 10.57 11.83
CA ARG A 109 -6.34 11.06 11.99
C ARG A 109 -5.34 9.91 12.11
N ALA A 110 -5.61 8.92 12.97
CA ALA A 110 -4.75 7.73 13.09
C ALA A 110 -4.68 6.94 11.78
N LEU A 111 -5.83 6.81 11.11
CA LEU A 111 -5.91 6.21 9.78
C LEU A 111 -5.10 6.99 8.75
N ALA A 112 -5.25 8.31 8.67
CA ALA A 112 -4.49 9.16 7.76
C ALA A 112 -2.99 9.13 8.06
N PHE A 113 -2.59 9.05 9.33
CA PHE A 113 -1.20 8.90 9.74
C PHE A 113 -0.63 7.55 9.30
N ALA A 114 -1.35 6.46 9.56
CA ALA A 114 -0.93 5.10 9.18
C ALA A 114 -0.86 4.93 7.65
N LEU A 115 -1.84 5.49 6.92
CA LEU A 115 -1.78 5.57 5.46
C LEU A 115 -0.64 6.51 5.01
N GLY A 116 -0.41 7.63 5.70
CA GLY A 116 0.67 8.57 5.39
C GLY A 116 2.08 7.98 5.55
N GLN A 117 2.27 6.99 6.44
CA GLN A 117 3.54 6.26 6.56
C GLN A 117 3.69 5.16 5.50
N GLY A 118 2.57 4.51 5.12
CA GLY A 118 2.55 3.44 4.14
C GLY A 118 2.54 3.89 2.68
N PHE A 119 2.29 5.17 2.40
CA PHE A 119 2.12 5.72 1.06
C PHE A 119 3.15 6.81 0.79
N ASP A 120 3.52 6.94 -0.48
CA ASP A 120 4.44 7.95 -0.95
C ASP A 120 3.72 9.29 -1.17
N PRO A 121 4.13 10.40 -0.53
CA PRO A 121 3.40 11.67 -0.54
C PRO A 121 3.44 12.36 -1.91
N LEU A 122 4.43 12.02 -2.75
CA LEU A 122 4.56 12.62 -4.06
C LEU A 122 3.62 11.97 -5.09
N THR A 123 3.57 10.64 -5.10
CA THR A 123 2.88 9.83 -6.10
C THR A 123 1.53 9.30 -5.63
N GLY A 124 1.28 9.26 -4.33
CA GLY A 124 0.10 8.66 -3.72
C GLY A 124 0.08 7.13 -3.75
N LEU A 125 1.18 6.47 -4.14
CA LEU A 125 1.27 5.02 -4.20
C LEU A 125 1.70 4.40 -2.86
N PRO A 126 1.24 3.17 -2.53
CA PRO A 126 1.78 2.42 -1.41
C PRO A 126 3.28 2.13 -1.57
N ARG A 127 4.03 2.14 -0.45
CA ARG A 127 5.49 1.96 -0.38
C ARG A 127 5.92 0.49 -0.31
N ALA A 128 7.23 0.24 -0.29
CA ALA A 128 7.85 -1.08 -0.22
C ALA A 128 7.30 -2.02 0.89
N ASP A 129 6.97 -1.49 2.07
CA ASP A 129 6.43 -2.33 3.18
C ASP A 129 5.04 -2.89 2.84
N PHE A 130 4.23 -2.10 2.14
CA PHE A 130 2.91 -2.53 1.67
C PHE A 130 3.02 -3.53 0.52
N LEU A 131 4.01 -3.36 -0.38
CA LEU A 131 4.31 -4.33 -1.43
C LEU A 131 4.62 -5.71 -0.82
N ARG A 132 5.54 -5.78 0.14
CA ARG A 132 5.93 -7.04 0.80
C ARG A 132 4.75 -7.70 1.49
N SER A 133 4.03 -6.93 2.30
CA SER A 133 2.81 -7.35 2.98
C SER A 133 1.71 -7.83 2.02
N HIS A 134 1.64 -7.26 0.81
CA HIS A 134 0.69 -7.67 -0.22
C HIS A 134 1.08 -9.01 -0.82
N LEU A 135 2.35 -9.19 -1.19
CA LEU A 135 2.87 -10.44 -1.75
C LEU A 135 2.71 -11.62 -0.77
N GLU A 136 3.09 -11.44 0.49
CA GLU A 136 2.93 -12.45 1.55
C GLU A 136 1.49 -12.95 1.63
N ARG A 137 0.53 -12.02 1.71
CA ARG A 137 -0.90 -12.32 1.81
C ARG A 137 -1.44 -13.08 0.60
N LEU A 138 -0.96 -12.79 -0.62
CA LEU A 138 -1.37 -13.54 -1.81
C LEU A 138 -0.86 -14.99 -1.73
N MET A 139 0.39 -15.18 -1.31
CA MET A 139 1.00 -16.51 -1.21
C MET A 139 0.42 -17.35 -0.07
N ASP A 140 0.03 -16.71 1.04
CA ASP A 140 -0.70 -17.38 2.12
C ASP A 140 -2.03 -17.95 1.64
N LYS A 141 -2.71 -17.23 0.74
CA LYS A 141 -3.93 -17.68 0.03
C LYS A 141 -3.66 -18.69 -1.09
N GLY A 142 -2.41 -19.12 -1.27
CA GLY A 142 -2.01 -20.07 -2.33
C GLY A 142 -1.94 -19.46 -3.73
N ILE A 143 -1.96 -18.14 -3.85
CA ILE A 143 -1.83 -17.42 -5.13
C ILE A 143 -0.33 -17.17 -5.38
N ASP A 144 0.18 -17.58 -6.55
CA ASP A 144 1.52 -17.20 -7.02
C ASP A 144 1.41 -15.92 -7.87
N PRO A 145 1.76 -14.73 -7.33
CA PRO A 145 1.60 -13.48 -8.06
C PRO A 145 2.68 -13.29 -9.11
N THR A 146 2.35 -12.55 -10.17
CA THR A 146 3.35 -11.95 -11.07
C THR A 146 3.75 -10.59 -10.51
N LEU A 147 5.03 -10.41 -10.21
CA LEU A 147 5.64 -9.15 -9.82
C LEU A 147 6.37 -8.56 -11.02
N VAL A 148 6.11 -7.29 -11.31
CA VAL A 148 6.83 -6.51 -12.33
C VAL A 148 7.47 -5.32 -11.64
N PHE A 149 8.79 -5.30 -11.59
CA PHE A 149 9.57 -4.14 -11.17
C PHE A 149 9.74 -3.20 -12.36
N VAL A 150 9.64 -1.91 -12.10
CA VAL A 150 9.69 -0.85 -13.12
C VAL A 150 10.69 0.20 -12.66
N ASP A 151 11.69 0.45 -13.49
CA ASP A 151 12.72 1.45 -13.25
C ASP A 151 12.66 2.52 -14.35
N LEU A 152 12.86 3.78 -13.97
CA LEU A 152 12.91 4.91 -14.89
C LEU A 152 14.31 5.05 -15.47
N ASP A 153 14.43 4.91 -16.79
CA ASP A 153 15.72 5.07 -17.46
C ASP A 153 16.22 6.52 -17.34
N ASP A 154 17.50 6.67 -16.96
CA ASP A 154 18.21 7.95 -16.89
C ASP A 154 17.53 9.03 -16.00
N PHE A 155 16.73 8.65 -15.01
CA PHE A 155 16.05 9.59 -14.11
C PHE A 155 17.01 10.56 -13.41
N GLY A 156 18.17 10.05 -12.96
CA GLY A 156 19.22 10.88 -12.37
C GLY A 156 19.75 11.96 -13.34
N LEU A 157 19.83 11.66 -14.63
CA LEU A 157 20.23 12.62 -15.66
C LEU A 157 19.14 13.66 -15.89
N LEU A 158 17.86 13.25 -15.89
CA LEU A 158 16.74 14.18 -15.98
C LEU A 158 16.77 15.20 -14.83
N ASN A 159 16.96 14.75 -13.59
CA ASN A 159 17.03 15.66 -12.44
C ASN A 159 18.18 16.67 -12.55
N LYS A 160 19.34 16.24 -13.07
CA LYS A 160 20.50 17.12 -13.28
C LYS A 160 20.26 18.16 -14.38
N GLN A 161 19.53 17.80 -15.45
CA GLN A 161 19.33 18.66 -16.61
C GLN A 161 18.12 19.60 -16.48
N LEU A 162 17.03 19.13 -15.87
CA LEU A 162 15.74 19.85 -15.81
C LEU A 162 15.33 20.22 -14.38
N GLY A 163 16.12 19.83 -13.37
CA GLY A 163 15.83 20.08 -11.97
C GLY A 163 14.86 19.08 -11.34
N HIS A 164 14.81 19.09 -10.01
CA HIS A 164 14.00 18.15 -9.22
C HIS A 164 12.49 18.30 -9.46
N THR A 165 12.00 19.50 -9.76
CA THR A 165 10.57 19.72 -10.06
C THR A 165 10.12 18.93 -11.30
N ALA A 166 10.97 18.84 -12.33
CA ALA A 166 10.70 18.02 -13.51
C ALA A 166 10.73 16.53 -13.15
N GLY A 167 11.67 16.11 -12.29
CA GLY A 167 11.69 14.74 -11.77
C GLY A 167 10.42 14.38 -11.00
N ASP A 168 9.94 15.29 -10.17
CA ASP A 168 8.70 15.11 -9.41
C ASP A 168 7.47 14.96 -10.31
N GLN A 169 7.40 15.75 -11.39
CA GLN A 169 6.36 15.60 -12.42
C GLN A 169 6.49 14.25 -13.14
N ALA A 170 7.71 13.82 -13.47
CA ALA A 170 7.96 12.51 -14.09
C ALA A 170 7.43 11.37 -13.22
N LEU A 171 7.75 11.39 -11.92
CA LEU A 171 7.33 10.37 -10.96
C LEU A 171 5.80 10.32 -10.80
N LYS A 172 5.13 11.47 -10.78
CA LYS A 172 3.66 11.55 -10.72
C LYS A 172 3.00 10.98 -11.97
N GLU A 173 3.52 11.31 -13.15
CA GLU A 173 2.98 10.81 -14.42
C GLU A 173 3.19 9.30 -14.56
N VAL A 174 4.37 8.79 -14.20
CA VAL A 174 4.63 7.35 -14.13
C VAL A 174 3.64 6.68 -13.19
N ALA A 175 3.50 7.20 -11.97
CA ALA A 175 2.61 6.61 -10.98
C ALA A 175 1.16 6.52 -11.48
N SER A 176 0.66 7.59 -12.11
CA SER A 176 -0.67 7.64 -12.72
C SER A 176 -0.82 6.56 -13.80
N ARG A 177 0.16 6.47 -14.71
CA ARG A 177 0.14 5.50 -15.81
C ARG A 177 0.23 4.05 -15.33
N LEU A 178 1.14 3.77 -14.39
CA LEU A 178 1.30 2.45 -13.80
C LEU A 178 0.04 2.02 -13.04
N SER A 179 -0.59 2.95 -12.31
CA SER A 179 -1.86 2.69 -11.62
C SER A 179 -2.99 2.36 -12.60
N ALA A 180 -3.11 3.14 -13.68
CA ALA A 180 -4.13 2.91 -14.70
C ALA A 180 -3.93 1.55 -15.39
N PHE A 181 -2.69 1.21 -15.74
CA PHE A 181 -2.33 -0.10 -16.31
C PHE A 181 -2.63 -1.24 -15.34
N ALA A 182 -2.16 -1.13 -14.08
CA ALA A 182 -2.40 -2.13 -13.05
C ALA A 182 -3.89 -2.39 -12.88
N ARG A 183 -4.70 -1.33 -12.72
CA ARG A 183 -6.16 -1.44 -12.59
C ARG A 183 -6.81 -2.12 -13.79
N LYS A 184 -6.45 -1.73 -15.02
CA LYS A 184 -6.95 -2.34 -16.27
C LYS A 184 -6.69 -3.86 -16.30
N HIS A 185 -5.53 -4.30 -15.81
CA HIS A 185 -5.13 -5.70 -15.81
C HIS A 185 -5.34 -6.43 -14.47
N ARG A 186 -6.15 -5.86 -13.56
CA ARG A 186 -6.49 -6.40 -12.23
C ARG A 186 -5.27 -6.64 -11.33
N GLY A 187 -4.36 -5.68 -11.29
CA GLY A 187 -3.22 -5.62 -10.38
C GLY A 187 -3.21 -4.34 -9.55
N GLU A 188 -2.14 -4.16 -8.80
CA GLU A 188 -1.91 -3.00 -7.91
C GLU A 188 -0.51 -2.43 -8.16
N ALA A 189 -0.36 -1.11 -8.04
CA ALA A 189 0.89 -0.39 -8.25
C ALA A 189 1.46 0.14 -6.93
N PHE A 190 2.78 0.13 -6.81
CA PHE A 190 3.54 0.51 -5.61
C PHE A 190 4.73 1.38 -6.03
N ARG A 191 5.15 2.30 -5.17
CA ARG A 191 6.45 2.98 -5.29
C ARG A 191 7.43 2.31 -4.34
N TYR A 192 8.46 1.67 -4.87
CA TYR A 192 9.38 0.89 -4.03
C TYR A 192 10.38 1.80 -3.31
N ALA A 193 11.19 2.53 -4.07
CA ALA A 193 12.18 3.48 -3.57
C ALA A 193 12.58 4.44 -4.69
N GLY A 194 12.92 5.70 -4.39
CA GLY A 194 13.42 6.63 -5.41
C GLY A 194 12.54 6.68 -6.66
N ASP A 195 13.11 6.30 -7.81
CA ASP A 195 12.50 6.17 -9.12
C ASP A 195 12.05 4.74 -9.48
N GLU A 196 12.09 3.82 -8.53
CA GLU A 196 11.66 2.44 -8.70
C GLU A 196 10.20 2.24 -8.28
N PHE A 197 9.46 1.51 -9.11
CA PHE A 197 8.07 1.14 -8.91
C PHE A 197 7.90 -0.38 -9.02
N ALA A 198 6.77 -0.87 -8.50
CA ALA A 198 6.39 -2.27 -8.63
C ALA A 198 4.91 -2.41 -8.99
N LEU A 199 4.59 -3.41 -9.79
CA LEU A 199 3.24 -3.84 -10.10
C LEU A 199 3.06 -5.29 -9.64
N VAL A 200 1.97 -5.56 -8.93
CA VAL A 200 1.61 -6.91 -8.49
C VAL A 200 0.32 -7.33 -9.16
N PHE A 201 0.36 -8.48 -9.82
CA PHE A 201 -0.82 -9.12 -10.42
C PHE A 201 -1.06 -10.46 -9.74
N PRO A 202 -2.23 -10.69 -9.11
CA PRO A 202 -2.61 -11.98 -8.52
C PRO A 202 -3.03 -12.99 -9.60
N ARG A 203 -2.24 -13.08 -10.67
CA ARG A 203 -2.54 -13.83 -11.90
C ARG A 203 -1.27 -14.44 -12.47
N PRO A 204 -1.38 -15.53 -13.25
CA PRO A 204 -0.22 -16.14 -13.90
C PRO A 204 0.47 -15.19 -14.88
N ARG A 205 1.80 -15.27 -14.97
CA ARG A 205 2.64 -14.42 -15.81
C ARG A 205 2.24 -14.45 -17.28
N ALA A 206 1.76 -15.60 -17.77
CA ALA A 206 1.31 -15.77 -19.14
C ALA A 206 0.10 -14.88 -19.49
N ARG A 207 -0.65 -14.40 -18.49
CA ARG A 207 -1.75 -13.43 -18.66
C ARG A 207 -1.31 -11.97 -18.52
N VAL A 208 -0.09 -11.72 -18.04
CA VAL A 208 0.43 -10.38 -17.76
C VAL A 208 1.44 -9.95 -18.84
N LEU A 209 2.39 -10.82 -19.17
CA LEU A 209 3.48 -10.56 -20.12
C LEU A 209 3.02 -9.96 -21.47
N PRO A 210 1.94 -10.45 -22.12
CA PRO A 210 1.51 -9.89 -23.41
C PRO A 210 1.11 -8.40 -23.36
N HIS A 211 0.77 -7.88 -22.18
CA HIS A 211 0.33 -6.50 -22.00
C HIS A 211 1.45 -5.55 -21.59
N LEU A 212 2.56 -6.05 -21.03
CA LEU A 212 3.66 -5.21 -20.57
C LEU A 212 4.27 -4.29 -21.64
N PRO A 213 4.35 -4.69 -22.94
CA PRO A 213 4.80 -3.77 -23.98
C PRO A 213 3.96 -2.49 -24.10
N GLU A 214 2.69 -2.47 -23.65
CA GLU A 214 1.87 -1.25 -23.59
C GLU A 214 2.49 -0.17 -22.68
N LEU A 215 3.25 -0.56 -21.65
CA LEU A 215 3.98 0.35 -20.78
C LEU A 215 5.20 0.96 -21.48
N LEU A 216 5.79 0.27 -22.46
CA LEU A 216 7.01 0.70 -23.15
C LEU A 216 6.74 1.55 -24.42
N LYS A 217 5.58 1.38 -25.05
CA LYS A 217 5.26 1.97 -26.38
C LYS A 217 5.23 3.50 -26.46
N LEU A 218 5.00 4.19 -25.35
CA LEU A 218 4.91 5.65 -25.32
C LEU A 218 5.90 6.16 -24.27
N PRO A 219 7.09 6.64 -24.63
CA PRO A 219 8.00 7.20 -23.63
C PRO A 219 7.32 8.40 -22.95
N LEU A 220 7.46 8.47 -21.64
CA LEU A 220 6.88 9.55 -20.85
C LEU A 220 7.55 10.86 -21.24
N ARG A 221 6.76 11.88 -21.55
CA ARG A 221 7.28 13.21 -21.91
C ARG A 221 7.26 14.10 -20.69
N VAL A 222 8.43 14.63 -20.35
CA VAL A 222 8.59 15.61 -19.28
C VAL A 222 9.39 16.76 -19.88
N GLY A 223 8.69 17.85 -20.21
CA GLY A 223 9.21 18.88 -21.11
C GLY A 223 9.55 18.27 -22.48
N GLU A 224 10.78 18.49 -22.94
CA GLU A 224 11.28 17.97 -24.23
C GLU A 224 11.93 16.59 -24.12
N LYS A 225 12.14 16.07 -22.91
CA LYS A 225 12.81 14.79 -22.67
C LYS A 225 11.83 13.63 -22.73
N ARG A 226 12.33 12.50 -23.21
CA ARG A 226 11.62 11.21 -23.25
C ARG A 226 12.22 10.31 -22.19
N LEU A 227 11.40 9.82 -21.26
CA LEU A 227 11.79 8.80 -20.31
C LEU A 227 11.39 7.41 -20.81
N GLY A 228 12.37 6.52 -20.83
CA GLY A 228 12.17 5.08 -20.97
C GLY A 228 11.82 4.44 -19.63
N LEU A 229 11.30 3.21 -19.71
CA LEU A 229 11.08 2.35 -18.55
C LEU A 229 11.78 1.03 -18.81
N SER A 230 12.37 0.46 -17.77
CA SER A 230 12.94 -0.89 -17.80
C SER A 230 12.16 -1.81 -16.87
N LEU A 231 11.76 -2.98 -17.38
CA LEU A 231 10.85 -3.90 -16.70
C LEU A 231 11.55 -5.19 -16.28
N GLY A 232 11.43 -5.56 -15.00
CA GLY A 232 11.91 -6.84 -14.48
C GLY A 232 10.76 -7.69 -13.98
N VAL A 233 10.61 -8.92 -14.47
CA VAL A 233 9.44 -9.77 -14.16
C VAL A 233 9.82 -11.01 -13.36
N ALA A 234 9.15 -11.25 -12.23
CA ALA A 234 9.31 -12.46 -11.43
C ALA A 234 7.95 -13.06 -11.00
N GLY A 235 7.95 -14.34 -10.61
CA GLY A 235 6.76 -15.01 -10.10
C GLY A 235 5.73 -15.42 -11.17
N GLY A 236 4.52 -15.79 -10.73
CA GLY A 236 3.37 -16.08 -11.59
C GLY A 236 3.51 -17.32 -12.46
N ARG A 237 4.37 -18.26 -12.09
CA ARG A 237 4.66 -19.47 -12.89
C ARG A 237 3.88 -20.68 -12.43
N ARG A 238 3.59 -20.74 -11.13
CA ARG A 238 3.12 -21.95 -10.46
C ARG A 238 1.63 -21.87 -10.21
N ARG A 239 0.99 -23.05 -10.26
CA ARG A 239 -0.42 -23.22 -9.87
C ARG A 239 -0.58 -23.67 -8.42
N LYS A 240 0.52 -24.01 -7.71
CA LYS A 240 0.52 -24.54 -6.34
C LYS A 240 1.46 -23.72 -5.44
N LYS A 241 1.14 -23.72 -4.14
CA LYS A 241 1.87 -23.03 -3.07
C LYS A 241 3.35 -23.46 -3.02
N ARG A 242 4.28 -22.52 -2.81
CA ARG A 242 5.70 -22.84 -2.56
C ARG A 242 5.83 -23.46 -1.16
N PRO A 243 6.62 -24.53 -0.98
CA PRO A 243 7.05 -24.94 0.35
C PRO A 243 7.98 -23.87 0.93
N GLY A 244 7.75 -23.43 2.18
CA GLY A 244 8.58 -22.44 2.86
C GLY A 244 7.80 -21.21 3.35
N SER A 245 8.53 -20.25 3.93
CA SER A 245 7.96 -19.01 4.44
C SER A 245 7.52 -18.08 3.29
N SER A 246 6.27 -17.61 3.34
CA SER A 246 5.72 -16.62 2.40
C SER A 246 6.56 -15.33 2.38
N ARG A 247 7.12 -14.94 3.53
CA ARG A 247 8.00 -13.77 3.65
C ARG A 247 9.32 -13.94 2.90
N ALA A 248 10.05 -15.02 3.15
CA ALA A 248 11.29 -15.31 2.43
C ALA A 248 11.08 -15.42 0.91
N THR A 249 9.92 -15.95 0.52
CA THR A 249 9.51 -16.01 -0.88
C THR A 249 9.25 -14.63 -1.48
N ALA A 250 8.57 -13.73 -0.75
CA ALA A 250 8.30 -12.38 -1.21
C ALA A 250 9.61 -11.62 -1.44
N ASP A 251 10.55 -11.78 -0.53
CA ASP A 251 11.87 -11.14 -0.56
C ASP A 251 12.69 -11.62 -1.77
N ASP A 252 12.66 -12.93 -2.05
CA ASP A 252 13.30 -13.50 -3.23
C ASP A 252 12.67 -12.99 -4.54
N LEU A 253 11.33 -12.90 -4.61
CA LEU A 253 10.64 -12.35 -5.77
C LEU A 253 11.00 -10.88 -6.01
N ILE A 254 11.01 -10.06 -4.96
CA ILE A 254 11.41 -8.64 -5.03
C ILE A 254 12.85 -8.53 -5.54
N ARG A 255 13.78 -9.30 -4.94
CA ARG A 255 15.19 -9.31 -5.35
C ARG A 255 15.34 -9.69 -6.82
N LEU A 256 14.70 -10.77 -7.27
CA LEU A 256 14.80 -11.25 -8.66
C LEU A 256 14.20 -10.26 -9.65
N ALA A 257 13.04 -9.66 -9.34
CA ALA A 257 12.40 -8.69 -10.23
C ALA A 257 13.23 -7.40 -10.34
N SER A 258 13.78 -6.90 -9.23
CA SER A 258 14.65 -5.71 -9.21
C SER A 258 15.95 -5.94 -10.00
N LEU A 259 16.62 -7.09 -9.81
CA LEU A 259 17.81 -7.42 -10.60
C LEU A 259 17.49 -7.57 -12.09
N ALA A 260 16.33 -8.14 -12.43
CA ALA A 260 15.89 -8.24 -13.81
C ALA A 260 15.62 -6.86 -14.43
N SER A 261 15.04 -5.89 -13.70
CA SER A 261 14.85 -4.53 -14.25
C SER A 261 16.18 -3.82 -14.48
N THR A 262 17.19 -4.05 -13.63
CA THR A 262 18.55 -3.56 -13.88
C THR A 262 19.14 -4.16 -15.16
N LEU A 263 19.00 -5.48 -15.35
CA LEU A 263 19.48 -6.20 -16.52
C LEU A 263 18.76 -5.72 -17.80
N ALA A 264 17.48 -5.37 -17.70
CA ALA A 264 16.66 -4.83 -18.79
C ALA A 264 17.11 -3.45 -19.29
N LYS A 265 17.77 -2.62 -18.46
CA LYS A 265 18.24 -1.28 -18.86
C LYS A 265 19.14 -1.30 -20.08
N GLY A 266 19.99 -2.33 -20.19
CA GLY A 266 20.93 -2.52 -21.29
C GLY A 266 20.34 -3.22 -22.52
N ARG A 267 19.04 -3.53 -22.53
CA ARG A 267 18.40 -4.33 -23.58
C ARG A 267 17.51 -3.49 -24.51
N PRO A 268 17.47 -3.80 -25.82
CA PRO A 268 16.55 -3.14 -26.75
C PRO A 268 15.07 -3.31 -26.36
N GLU A 269 14.69 -4.48 -25.86
CA GLU A 269 13.32 -4.81 -25.46
C GLU A 269 12.90 -4.18 -24.12
N LYS A 270 13.85 -3.60 -23.37
CA LYS A 270 13.62 -2.96 -22.06
C LYS A 270 12.84 -3.81 -21.07
N MET A 271 12.97 -5.14 -21.19
CA MET A 271 12.33 -6.11 -20.32
C MET A 271 13.23 -7.33 -20.11
N ALA A 272 13.25 -7.87 -18.89
CA ALA A 272 13.92 -9.14 -18.59
C ALA A 272 13.15 -9.94 -17.54
N LEU A 273 13.35 -11.26 -17.52
CA LEU A 273 12.76 -12.17 -16.54
C LEU A 273 13.77 -12.47 -15.41
N GLY A 274 13.27 -12.73 -14.20
CA GLY A 274 14.08 -13.06 -13.03
C GLY A 274 14.95 -14.32 -13.20
N GLU A 275 14.58 -15.23 -14.11
CA GLU A 275 15.41 -16.38 -14.48
C GLU A 275 16.71 -16.00 -15.17
N GLU A 276 16.71 -14.87 -15.88
CA GLU A 276 17.83 -14.43 -16.70
C GLU A 276 18.94 -13.79 -15.87
N VAL A 277 18.65 -13.45 -14.61
CA VAL A 277 19.61 -12.85 -13.66
C VAL A 277 20.78 -13.78 -13.35
N ASN A 278 20.57 -15.09 -13.38
CA ASN A 278 21.59 -16.09 -13.04
C ASN A 278 22.14 -16.84 -14.28
N LEU A 279 21.75 -16.43 -15.50
CA LEU A 279 22.34 -17.02 -16.70
C LEU A 279 23.75 -16.45 -16.86
N PRO A 280 24.79 -17.29 -17.03
CA PRO A 280 26.11 -16.78 -17.39
C PRO A 280 25.95 -15.96 -18.67
N ASN A 281 26.52 -14.76 -18.65
CA ASN A 281 26.49 -13.82 -19.76
C ASN A 281 27.09 -14.52 -20.99
N THR A 282 26.27 -15.09 -21.86
CA THR A 282 26.72 -15.84 -23.06
C THR A 282 27.46 -14.96 -24.06
N ARG A 283 27.48 -13.64 -23.83
CA ARG A 283 28.31 -12.68 -24.58
C ARG A 283 29.78 -12.63 -24.14
N ALA A 284 30.17 -13.28 -23.04
CA ALA A 284 31.57 -13.30 -22.60
C ALA A 284 32.35 -14.55 -23.08
N LEU A 285 31.66 -15.58 -23.59
CA LEU A 285 32.29 -16.84 -24.00
C LEU A 285 32.63 -16.92 -25.50
N GLU A 286 32.11 -16.01 -26.33
CA GLU A 286 32.48 -15.91 -27.76
C GLU A 286 33.73 -15.05 -28.01
N ALA A 287 34.25 -14.36 -26.98
CA ALA A 287 35.44 -13.52 -27.09
C ALA A 287 36.77 -14.25 -26.77
N GLU A 288 36.73 -15.49 -26.29
CA GLU A 288 37.93 -16.26 -25.89
C GLU A 288 38.14 -17.58 -26.66
N SER A 289 37.51 -17.74 -27.83
CA SER A 289 37.75 -18.92 -28.67
C SER A 289 38.06 -18.51 -30.11
N PHE A 290 39.35 -18.24 -30.39
CA PHE A 290 40.16 -18.86 -31.45
C PHE A 290 41.60 -18.28 -31.45
N PRO A 291 42.61 -19.02 -31.95
CA PRO A 291 43.83 -19.32 -31.21
C PRO A 291 45.09 -18.72 -31.85
N GLY A 292 46.14 -18.55 -31.05
CA GLY A 292 47.48 -18.38 -31.60
C GLY A 292 48.02 -19.72 -32.12
N SER A 293 48.55 -19.73 -33.35
CA SER A 293 49.72 -20.53 -33.74
C SER A 293 50.24 -20.18 -35.14
N GLY A 294 51.57 -20.01 -35.24
CA GLY A 294 52.37 -19.85 -36.47
C GLY A 294 52.96 -18.43 -36.54
N ARG A 295 54.11 -18.13 -35.94
CA ARG A 295 55.49 -18.47 -36.37
C ARG A 295 55.73 -18.26 -37.86
#